data_AF-A0A822IL89-F1
#
_entry.id   AF-A0A822IL89-F1
#
_cell.length_a   1.000
_cell.length_b   1.000
_cell.length_c   1.000
_cell.angle_alpha   90.00
_cell.angle_beta   90.00
_cell.angle_gamma   90.00
#
_symmetry.space_group_name_H-M   'P 1'
#
loop_
_entity.id
_entity.type
_entity.pdbx_description
1 polymer ?
#
loop_
_entity_poly.entity_id
_entity_poly.type
_entity_poly.pdbx_seq_one_letter_code
_entity_poly.pdbx_strand_id
1 'polypeptide(L)' 'MSEIKYIQSELDKHLYFELKRTAEKKGISIKEAIREAVTEWVRDKSGFDKKDPFFMMHTFHASKDLSEKHDEIYED' A
#
# COMPACT_ATOMS: atom_id res chain seq x y z
N MET A 1 20.94 8.04 13.96
CA MET A 1 20.99 6.58 14.14
C MET A 1 19.60 6.05 13.84
N SER A 2 19.43 5.10 12.93
CA SER A 2 18.11 4.49 12.67
C SER A 2 17.69 3.69 13.90
N GLU A 3 16.53 4.00 14.48
CA GLU A 3 15.96 3.24 15.60
C GLU A 3 15.46 1.88 15.13
N ILE A 4 16.30 0.85 15.20
CA ILE A 4 15.94 -0.52 14.84
C ILE A 4 15.19 -1.16 16.00
N LYS A 5 13.95 -1.59 15.77
CA LYS A 5 13.17 -2.42 16.71
C LYS A 5 13.15 -3.88 16.25
N TYR A 6 13.38 -4.80 17.18
CA TYR A 6 13.30 -6.24 16.92
C TYR A 6 11.90 -6.75 17.22
N ILE A 7 11.37 -7.56 16.31
CA ILE A 7 10.04 -8.17 16.44
C ILE A 7 10.26 -9.69 16.55
N GLN A 8 9.78 -10.27 17.64
CA GLN A 8 9.68 -11.72 17.82
C GLN A 8 8.22 -12.12 17.58
N SER A 9 8.01 -13.15 16.76
CA SER A 9 6.67 -13.64 16.43
C SER A 9 6.72 -15.16 16.24
N GLU A 10 5.56 -15.79 16.31
CA GLU A 10 5.39 -17.22 16.12
C GLU A 10 4.86 -17.48 14.71
N LEU A 11 5.41 -18.49 14.04
CA LEU A 11 4.90 -18.99 12.77
C LEU A 11 4.56 -20.46 12.94
N ASP A 12 3.45 -20.87 12.34
CA ASP A 12 3.17 -22.28 12.17
C ASP A 12 4.31 -22.96 11.38
N LYS A 13 4.57 -24.23 11.70
CA LYS A 13 5.66 -25.00 11.09
C LYS A 13 5.52 -25.09 9.57
N HIS A 14 4.31 -25.32 9.06
CA HIS A 14 4.07 -25.42 7.62
C HIS A 14 4.39 -24.09 6.93
N LEU A 15 3.90 -22.98 7.49
CA LEU A 15 4.18 -21.64 6.97
C LEU A 15 5.67 -21.30 6.99
N TYR A 16 6.38 -21.68 8.06
CA TYR A 16 7.83 -21.52 8.14
C TYR A 16 8.57 -22.28 7.04
N PHE A 17 8.18 -23.53 6.74
CA PHE A 17 8.81 -24.32 5.68
C PHE A 17 8.57 -23.73 4.29
N GLU A 18 7.36 -23.28 4.00
CA GLU A 18 7.04 -22.61 2.73
C GLU A 18 7.82 -21.31 2.56
N LEU A 19 7.92 -20.50 3.62
CA LEU A 19 8.74 -19.29 3.63
C LEU A 19 10.22 -19.60 3.38
N LYS A 20 10.76 -20.61 4.08
CA LYS A 20 12.16 -21.03 3.92
C LYS A 20 12.43 -21.49 2.49
N ARG A 21 11.58 -22.34 1.92
CA ARG A 21 11.71 -22.84 0.55
C ARG A 21 11.68 -21.70 -0.47
N THR A 22 10.83 -20.71 -0.24
CA THR A 22 10.71 -19.53 -1.10
C THR A 22 11.95 -18.64 -1.00
N ALA A 23 12.47 -18.43 0.21
CA ALA A 23 13.71 -17.67 0.44
C ALA A 23 14.92 -18.35 -0.22
N GLU A 24 15.05 -19.68 -0.09
CA GLU A 24 16.10 -20.47 -0.74
C GLU A 24 16.05 -20.36 -2.26
N LYS A 25 14.86 -20.46 -2.86
CA LYS A 25 14.68 -20.27 -4.32
C LYS A 25 15.09 -18.89 -4.80
N LYS A 26 14.90 -17.85 -3.98
CA LYS A 26 15.30 -16.47 -4.27
C LYS A 26 16.76 -16.17 -3.89
N GLY A 27 17.46 -17.09 -3.22
CA GLY A 27 18.83 -16.89 -2.76
C GLY A 27 18.96 -15.87 -1.61
N ILE A 28 17.90 -15.63 -0.84
CA ILE A 28 17.87 -14.66 0.26
C ILE A 28 17.72 -15.35 1.61
N SER A 29 18.09 -14.66 2.69
CA SER A 29 17.88 -15.18 4.05
C SER A 29 16.41 -15.09 4.48
N ILE A 30 16.00 -15.94 5.42
CA ILE A 30 14.65 -15.89 6.03
C ILE A 30 14.37 -14.50 6.64
N LYS A 31 15.39 -13.86 7.21
CA LYS A 31 15.25 -12.51 7.79
C LYS A 31 14.91 -11.47 6.73
N GLU A 32 15.55 -11.56 5.56
CA GLU A 32 15.25 -10.66 4.43
C GLU A 32 13.86 -10.95 3.87
N ALA A 33 13.49 -12.22 3.70
CA ALA A 33 12.16 -12.60 3.25
C ALA A 33 11.04 -12.07 4.17
N ILE A 34 11.23 -12.15 5.50
CA ILE A 34 10.27 -11.57 6.46
C ILE A 34 10.22 -10.04 6.35
N ARG A 35 11.38 -9.38 6.18
CA ARG A 35 11.42 -7.92 5.99
C ARG A 35 10.69 -7.50 4.72
N GLU A 36 10.89 -8.20 3.61
CA GLU A 36 10.15 -7.98 2.37
C GLU A 36 8.65 -8.15 2.60
N ALA A 37 8.23 -9.28 3.18
CA ALA A 37 6.82 -9.56 3.44
C ALA A 37 6.15 -8.51 4.34
N VAL A 38 6.83 -8.06 5.41
CA VAL A 38 6.32 -7.00 6.30
C VAL A 38 6.24 -5.67 5.55
N THR A 39 7.22 -5.36 4.70
CA THR A 39 7.23 -4.12 3.90
C THR A 39 6.08 -4.10 2.90
N GLU A 40 5.86 -5.21 2.18
CA GLU A 40 4.74 -5.37 1.27
C GLU A 40 3.41 -5.31 2.00
N TRP A 41 3.29 -5.96 3.15
CA TRP A 41 2.07 -5.91 3.97
C TRP A 41 1.76 -4.49 4.42
N VAL A 42 2.74 -3.75 4.91
CA VAL A 42 2.55 -2.34 5.30
C VAL A 42 2.14 -1.52 4.08
N ARG A 43 2.83 -1.66 2.94
CA ARG A 43 2.49 -0.94 1.71
C ARG A 43 1.06 -1.21 1.24
N ASP A 44 0.61 -2.46 1.31
CA ASP A 44 -0.74 -2.87 0.91
C ASP A 44 -1.81 -2.38 1.91
N LYS A 45 -1.51 -2.43 3.22
CA LYS A 45 -2.50 -2.17 4.28
C LYS A 45 -2.48 -0.77 4.86
N SER A 46 -1.41 0.01 4.68
CA SER A 46 -1.31 1.36 5.25
C SER A 46 -2.33 2.33 4.63
N GLY A 47 -3.00 1.94 3.54
CA GLY A 47 -3.98 2.76 2.86
C GLY A 47 -3.35 4.05 2.30
N PHE A 48 -4.21 4.98 1.89
CA PHE A 48 -3.77 6.30 1.44
C PHE A 48 -3.18 7.11 2.59
N ASP A 49 -2.02 7.73 2.35
CA ASP A 49 -1.51 8.73 3.27
C ASP A 49 -2.46 9.94 3.25
N LYS A 50 -3.09 10.21 4.39
CA LYS A 50 -3.99 11.37 4.55
C LYS A 50 -3.28 12.71 4.39
N LYS A 51 -1.95 12.72 4.39
CA LYS A 51 -1.11 13.89 4.14
C LYS A 51 -0.51 13.90 2.74
N ASP A 52 -0.84 12.92 1.89
CA ASP A 52 -0.41 12.94 0.49
C ASP A 52 -0.99 14.21 -0.18
N PRO A 53 -0.14 15.09 -0.75
CA PRO A 53 -0.58 16.31 -1.43
C PRO A 53 -1.63 16.07 -2.52
N PHE A 54 -1.63 14.88 -3.13
CA PHE A 54 -2.62 14.47 -4.14
C PHE A 54 -4.02 14.27 -3.54
N PHE A 55 -4.10 13.85 -2.27
CA PHE A 55 -5.35 13.62 -1.52
C PHE A 55 -5.69 14.79 -0.59
N MET A 56 -4.74 15.70 -0.37
CA MET A 56 -4.98 17.04 0.17
C MET A 56 -5.53 18.01 -0.90
N MET A 57 -6.20 17.52 -1.94
CA MET A 57 -7.08 18.39 -2.71
C MET A 57 -8.17 18.87 -1.77
N HIS A 58 -7.99 20.07 -1.23
CA HIS A 58 -9.12 20.88 -0.78
C HIS A 58 -10.11 20.85 -1.94
N THR A 59 -11.29 20.29 -1.71
CA THR A 59 -12.42 20.49 -2.61
C THR A 59 -12.55 22.00 -2.74
N PHE A 60 -12.04 22.57 -3.82
CA PHE A 60 -12.31 23.95 -4.16
C PHE A 60 -13.82 24.02 -4.15
N HIS A 61 -14.38 24.89 -3.30
CA HIS A 61 -15.77 25.25 -3.46
C HIS A 61 -15.85 25.86 -4.85
N ALA A 62 -16.28 25.07 -5.82
CA ALA A 62 -16.67 25.61 -7.11
C ALA A 62 -17.72 26.67 -6.76
N SER A 63 -17.41 27.93 -7.02
CA SER A 63 -18.47 28.91 -7.20
C SER A 63 -19.45 28.27 -8.17
N LYS A 64 -20.74 28.31 -7.81
CA LYS A 64 -21.86 27.56 -8.39
C LYS A 64 -21.97 27.61 -9.93
N ASP A 65 -21.17 28.45 -10.58
CA ASP A 65 -21.22 28.84 -11.99
C ASP A 65 -20.16 28.20 -12.92
N LEU A 66 -19.31 27.27 -12.47
CA LEU A 66 -18.28 26.67 -13.34
C LEU A 66 -18.59 25.24 -13.82
N SER A 67 -19.75 24.69 -13.47
CA SER A 67 -20.16 23.35 -13.91
C SER A 67 -21.33 23.46 -14.87
N GLU A 68 -21.02 23.51 -16.16
CA GLU A 68 -22.00 23.50 -17.24
C GLU A 68 -22.08 22.07 -17.81
N LYS A 69 -23.29 21.50 -17.84
CA LYS A 69 -23.53 20.14 -18.37
C LYS A 69 -23.62 20.22 -19.89
N HIS A 70 -22.61 19.72 -20.59
CA HIS A 70 -22.54 19.68 -22.05
C HIS A 70 -23.11 18.38 -22.64
N ASP A 71 -24.36 18.03 -22.32
CA ASP A 71 -25.08 17.00 -23.07
C ASP A 71 -26.20 17.67 -23.87
N GLU A 72 -25.87 18.15 -25.07
CA GLU A 72 -26.88 18.53 -26.06
C GLU A 72 -27.40 17.26 -26.74
N ILE A 73 -28.62 16.86 -26.40
CA ILE A 73 -29.35 15.83 -27.14
C ILE A 73 -30.01 16.54 -28.32
N TYR A 74 -29.52 16.31 -29.54
CA TYR A 74 -30.20 16.76 -30.76
C TYR A 74 -31.38 15.81 -31.01
N GLU A 75 -32.61 16.32 -30.91
CA GLU A 75 -33.81 15.64 -31.45
C GLU A 75 -34.01 16.12 -32.90
N ASP A 76 -34.08 15.16 -33.83
CA ASP A 76 -34.36 15.35 -35.27
C ASP A 76 -35.80 15.82 -35.54
#